data_AF-A0A3C1KSU9-F1
#
_entry.id   AF-A0A3C1KSU9-F1
#
_cell.length_a   1.000
_cell.length_b   1.000
_cell.length_c   1.000
_cell.angle_alpha   90.00
_cell.angle_beta   90.00
_cell.angle_gamma   90.00
#
_symmetry.space_group_name_H-M   'P 1'
#
loop_
_entity.id
_entity.type
_entity.pdbx_description
1 polymer ?
#
loop_
_entity_poly.entity_id
_entity_poly.type
_entity_poly.pdbx_seq_one_letter_code
_entity_poly.pdbx_strand_id
1 'polypeptide(L)'
;MLGMSRSFRTGTPRTLVAHGEQRCTVYGVTEFSTAGQRAAVAVQRDVSGELQIKLAGEKVRSVAELVAHLPLQVLNAASFDLLT
;
A
#
# COMPACT_ATOMS: atom_id res chain seq x y z
N MET A 1 -1.35 -1.90 -3.84
CA MET A 1 -0.70 -2.56 -2.69
C MET A 1 0.08 -1.56 -1.86
N LEU A 2 1.21 -1.00 -2.31
CA LEU A 2 2.07 -0.16 -1.46
C LEU A 2 1.36 1.05 -0.83
N GLY A 3 0.57 1.78 -1.61
CA GLY A 3 -0.06 3.01 -1.13
C GLY A 3 -1.20 2.81 -0.11
N MET A 4 -2.09 1.85 -0.35
CA MET A 4 -3.28 1.62 0.50
C MET A 4 -3.20 0.31 1.30
N SER A 5 -2.04 -0.35 1.30
CA SER A 5 -1.84 -1.72 1.80
C SER A 5 -2.86 -2.76 1.29
N ARG A 6 -3.64 -2.45 0.25
CA ARG A 6 -4.65 -3.32 -0.35
C ARG A 6 -4.52 -3.33 -1.88
N SER A 7 -5.18 -4.28 -2.52
CA SER A 7 -5.35 -4.25 -3.97
C SER A 7 -6.11 -2.98 -4.37
N PHE A 8 -5.70 -2.34 -5.48
CA PHE A 8 -6.51 -1.27 -6.09
C PHE A 8 -7.74 -1.84 -6.83
N ARG A 9 -7.70 -3.13 -7.17
CA ARG A 9 -8.84 -3.89 -7.67
C ARG A 9 -9.62 -4.45 -6.48
N THR A 10 -10.93 -4.61 -6.63
CA THR A 10 -11.78 -5.28 -5.64
C THR A 10 -11.25 -6.69 -5.35
N GLY A 11 -11.07 -7.02 -4.07
CA GLY A 11 -10.59 -8.33 -3.63
C GLY A 11 -10.27 -8.36 -2.13
N THR A 12 -10.43 -9.53 -1.51
CA THR A 12 -10.04 -9.75 -0.11
C THR A 12 -8.51 -9.80 0.02
N PRO A 13 -7.92 -9.42 1.16
CA PRO A 13 -6.46 -9.41 1.33
C PRO A 13 -5.76 -10.74 1.03
N ARG A 14 -6.49 -11.87 1.20
CA ARG A 14 -6.00 -13.22 0.94
C ARG A 14 -5.61 -13.46 -0.52
N THR A 15 -6.19 -12.71 -1.48
CA THR A 15 -5.87 -12.88 -2.91
C THR A 15 -4.51 -12.30 -3.30
N LEU A 16 -3.81 -11.63 -2.39
CA LEU A 16 -2.51 -10.99 -2.64
C LEU A 16 -1.33 -11.90 -2.35
N VAL A 17 -1.52 -12.95 -1.54
CA VAL A 17 -0.47 -13.92 -1.25
C VAL A 17 -0.50 -15.01 -2.33
N ALA A 18 0.66 -15.29 -2.92
CA ALA A 18 0.80 -16.32 -3.93
C ALA A 18 0.38 -17.69 -3.37
N HIS A 19 -0.19 -18.55 -4.23
CA HIS A 19 -0.60 -19.88 -3.82
C HIS A 19 0.59 -20.69 -3.28
N GLY A 20 0.42 -21.29 -2.09
CA GLY A 20 1.48 -22.04 -1.40
C GLY A 20 2.38 -21.19 -0.51
N GLU A 21 2.33 -19.86 -0.64
CA GLU A 21 3.06 -18.93 0.21
C GLU A 21 2.24 -18.50 1.42
N GLN A 22 2.94 -18.15 2.50
CA GLN A 22 2.30 -17.62 3.72
C GLN A 22 2.22 -16.10 3.69
N ARG A 23 3.11 -15.44 2.94
CA ARG A 23 3.31 -13.99 2.99
C ARG A 23 3.56 -13.37 1.62
N CYS A 24 3.14 -12.13 1.47
CA CYS A 24 3.45 -11.28 0.33
C CYS A 24 4.04 -9.97 0.84
N THR A 25 5.24 -9.63 0.39
CA THR A 25 5.97 -8.43 0.81
C THR A 25 6.25 -7.57 -0.40
N VAL A 26 5.98 -6.27 -0.28
CA VAL A 26 6.33 -5.27 -1.29
C VAL A 26 7.19 -4.20 -0.63
N TYR A 27 8.31 -3.87 -1.28
CA TYR A 27 9.22 -2.80 -0.88
C TYR A 27 9.26 -1.73 -1.97
N GLY A 28 9.44 -0.49 -1.57
CA GLY A 28 9.64 0.64 -2.48
C GLY A 28 10.34 1.80 -1.81
N VAL A 29 10.66 2.82 -2.59
CA VAL A 29 11.16 4.11 -2.11
C VAL A 29 10.22 5.18 -2.62
N THR A 30 9.80 6.07 -1.73
CA THR A 30 8.95 7.23 -2.06
C THR A 30 9.69 8.52 -1.73
N GLU A 31 9.31 9.61 -2.39
CA GLU A 31 9.70 10.96 -2.01
C GLU A 31 8.51 11.61 -1.30
N PHE A 32 8.75 12.21 -0.12
CA PHE A 32 7.71 12.96 0.58
C PHE A 32 7.53 14.34 -0.07
N SER A 33 6.28 14.75 -0.22
CA SER A 33 5.89 16.01 -0.85
C SER A 33 6.46 17.25 -0.16
N THR A 34 6.78 17.17 1.14
CA THR A 34 7.15 18.34 1.95
C THR A 34 8.65 18.62 2.01
N ALA A 35 9.53 17.72 1.57
CA ALA A 35 10.97 17.92 1.77
C ALA A 35 11.90 17.33 0.70
N GLY A 36 11.38 16.68 -0.36
CA GLY A 36 12.22 15.94 -1.31
C GLY A 36 12.99 14.77 -0.67
N GLN A 37 12.63 14.43 0.57
CA GLN A 37 13.28 13.40 1.35
C GLN A 37 12.76 12.03 0.89
N ARG A 38 13.69 11.16 0.50
CA ARG A 38 13.38 9.78 0.14
C ARG A 38 13.19 8.95 1.40
N ALA A 39 12.14 8.13 1.40
CA ALA A 39 11.91 7.15 2.45
C ALA A 39 11.63 5.77 1.86
N ALA A 40 12.23 4.77 2.49
CA ALA A 40 11.91 3.38 2.25
C ALA A 40 10.51 3.06 2.80
N VAL A 41 9.72 2.35 2.00
CA VAL A 41 8.38 1.85 2.37
C VAL A 41 8.38 0.35 2.21
N ALA A 42 7.89 -0.37 3.21
CA ALA A 42 7.64 -1.80 3.11
C ALA A 42 6.22 -2.11 3.59
N VAL A 43 5.52 -2.98 2.87
CA VAL A 43 4.21 -3.51 3.25
C VAL A 43 4.26 -5.02 3.12
N GLN A 44 3.90 -5.74 4.18
CA GLN A 44 3.79 -7.18 4.20
C GLN A 44 2.38 -7.61 4.61
N ARG A 45 1.87 -8.60 3.90
CA ARG A 45 0.60 -9.29 4.17
C ARG A 45 0.87 -10.74 4.48
N ASP A 46 0.16 -11.26 5.48
CA ASP A 46 0.12 -12.68 5.80
C ASP A 46 -1.25 -13.27 5.41
N VAL A 47 -1.30 -14.56 5.08
CA VAL A 47 -2.56 -15.26 4.75
C VAL A 47 -3.56 -15.26 5.92
N SER A 48 -3.08 -15.11 7.16
CA SER A 48 -3.89 -14.90 8.36
C SER A 48 -4.62 -13.54 8.39
N GLY A 49 -4.22 -12.61 7.53
CA GLY A 49 -4.73 -11.24 7.50
C GLY A 49 -3.82 -10.23 8.22
N GLU A 50 -2.74 -10.67 8.86
CA GLU A 50 -1.78 -9.78 9.52
C GLU A 50 -1.19 -8.75 8.53
N LEU A 51 -1.01 -7.53 9.02
CA LEU A 51 -0.42 -6.41 8.29
C LEU A 51 0.82 -5.92 9.01
N GLN A 52 1.94 -5.83 8.29
CA GLN A 52 3.10 -5.10 8.76
C GLN A 52 3.47 -4.02 7.76
N ILE A 53 3.67 -2.80 8.27
CA ILE A 53 4.06 -1.65 7.48
C ILE A 53 5.31 -1.05 8.11
N LYS A 54 6.29 -0.69 7.27
CA LYS A 54 7.44 0.10 7.67
C LYS A 54 7.61 1.33 6.79
N LEU A 55 7.95 2.46 7.40
CA LEU A 55 8.29 3.70 6.74
C LEU A 55 9.60 4.22 7.32
N ALA A 56 10.59 4.48 6.47
CA ALA A 56 11.94 4.90 6.88
C ALA A 56 12.59 3.96 7.94
N GLY A 57 12.23 2.68 7.93
CA GLY A 57 12.71 1.68 8.90
C GLY A 57 11.80 1.49 10.12
N GLU A 58 10.93 2.45 10.41
CA GLU A 58 10.04 2.45 11.57
C GLU A 58 8.71 1.75 11.29
N LYS A 59 8.18 1.04 12.29
CA LYS A 59 6.86 0.39 12.18
C LYS A 59 5.74 1.43 12.24
N VAL A 60 4.84 1.36 11.27
CA VAL A 60 3.66 2.22 11.17
C VAL A 60 2.44 1.45 11.67
N ARG A 61 1.56 2.10 12.43
CA ARG A 61 0.45 1.41 13.13
C ARG A 61 -0.79 1.24 12.27
N SER A 62 -0.91 2.01 11.19
CA SER A 62 -2.09 1.97 10.34
C SER A 62 -1.79 2.29 8.88
N VAL A 63 -2.71 1.88 8.01
CA VAL A 63 -2.69 2.26 6.59
C VAL A 63 -2.92 3.76 6.42
N ALA A 64 -3.75 4.38 7.26
CA ALA A 64 -4.05 5.81 7.18
C ALA A 64 -2.80 6.67 7.38
N GLU A 65 -1.96 6.28 8.33
CA GLU A 65 -0.67 6.91 8.59
C GLU A 65 0.27 6.77 7.37
N LEU A 66 0.31 5.60 6.74
CA LEU A 66 1.06 5.40 5.49
C LEU A 66 0.53 6.25 4.31
N VAL A 67 -0.79 6.38 4.18
CA VAL A 67 -1.41 7.15 3.08
C VAL A 67 -1.15 8.64 3.24
N ALA A 68 -1.11 9.17 4.46
CA ALA A 68 -0.77 10.59 4.71
C ALA A 68 0.62 10.98 4.16
N HIS A 69 1.46 9.97 3.94
CA HIS A 69 2.83 10.08 3.49
C HIS A 69 3.02 9.81 1.99
N LEU A 70 2.00 9.31 1.30
CA LEU A 70 2.08 8.90 -0.10
C LEU A 70 1.01 9.65 -0.90
N PRO A 71 1.39 10.62 -1.76
CA PRO A 71 0.43 11.24 -2.67
C PRO A 71 0.00 10.20 -3.72
N LEU A 72 -1.20 9.64 -3.56
CA LEU A 72 -1.73 8.60 -4.44
C LEU A 72 -2.96 9.13 -5.17
N GLN A 73 -2.89 9.15 -6.50
CA GLN A 73 -4.06 9.36 -7.36
C GLN A 73 -4.34 8.07 -8.12
N VAL A 74 -5.53 7.51 -7.94
CA VAL A 74 -5.97 6.31 -8.66
C VAL A 74 -6.77 6.76 -9.88
N LEU A 75 -6.28 6.45 -11.07
CA LEU A 75 -7.01 6.63 -12.31
C LEU A 75 -7.60 5.27 -12.72
N ASN A 76 -8.91 5.17 -12.88
CA ASN A 76 -9.58 3.97 -13.38
C ASN A 76 -10.67 4.31 -14.39
N ALA A 77 -11.17 3.34 -15.16
CA ALA A 77 -12.19 3.58 -16.17
C ALA A 77 -13.53 4.07 -15.55
N ALA A 78 -13.85 3.65 -14.32
CA ALA A 78 -15.00 4.16 -13.58
C ALA A 78 -14.85 5.63 -13.14
N SER A 79 -13.65 6.22 -13.25
CA SER A 79 -13.43 7.64 -12.95
C SER A 79 -14.08 8.55 -14.00
N PHE A 80 -14.47 8.01 -15.16
CA PHE A 80 -15.23 8.73 -16.17
C PHE A 80 -16.72 8.90 -15.80
N ASP A 81 -17.29 8.05 -14.94
CA ASP A 81 -18.68 8.20 -14.47
C ASP A 81 -18.89 9.46 -13.60
N LEU A 82 -17.81 10.12 -13.16
CA LEU A 82 -17.85 11.41 -12.45
C LEU A 82 -18.04 12.62 -13.36
N LEU A 83 -18.08 12.44 -14.69
CA LEU A 83 -18.21 13.51 -15.68
C LEU A 83 -19.62 13.57 -16.33
N THR A 84 -20.59 12.79 -15.84
CA THR A 84 -21.98 12.76 -16.31
C THR A 84 -22.95 12.97 -15.16
#